data_AF-A0A920MW37-F1
#
_entry.id   AF-A0A920MW37-F1
#
_cell.length_a   1.000
_cell.length_b   1.000
_cell.length_c   1.000
_cell.angle_alpha   90.00
_cell.angle_beta   90.00
_cell.angle_gamma   90.00
#
_symmetry.space_group_name_H-M   'P 1'
#
loop_
_entity.id
_entity.type
_entity.pdbx_description
1 polymer ?
#
loop_
_entity_poly.entity_id
_entity_poly.type
_entity_poly.pdbx_seq_one_letter_code
_entity_poly.pdbx_strand_id
1 'polypeptide(L)'
;MAKRLSSHYPILYKGTNGFCAHEFIIDIRSIKDESGITEEDIAKRLIDYGFHAPTMSWPVPGTMMIEPTESESKDEMDRFCDAMISIKKEISDVVNGKFDDKDNPLINAPHTAMVVTSDNWDRNYSRELAAYPAEWIKKHKYWPSVGRVDNAHGDRNLVCTCPPINEYE
;
A
#
# COMPACT_ATOMS: atom_id res chain seq x y z
N MET A 1 7.55 11.70 -11.40
CA MET A 1 7.25 10.37 -10.83
C MET A 1 6.93 9.31 -11.89
N ALA A 2 5.96 9.54 -12.80
CA ALA A 2 5.58 8.58 -13.86
C ALA A 2 6.77 7.92 -14.59
N LYS A 3 7.79 8.70 -14.97
CA LYS A 3 9.00 8.18 -15.61
C LYS A 3 9.76 7.17 -14.74
N ARG A 4 9.97 7.44 -13.45
CA ARG A 4 10.66 6.53 -12.51
C ARG A 4 9.87 5.23 -12.32
N LEU A 5 8.54 5.32 -12.24
CA LEU A 5 7.69 4.16 -12.00
C LEU A 5 7.41 3.31 -13.26
N SER A 6 7.60 3.88 -14.46
CA SER A 6 7.20 3.23 -15.72
C SER A 6 7.87 1.88 -16.04
N SER A 7 9.02 1.57 -15.42
CA SER A 7 9.68 0.26 -15.54
C SER A 7 9.14 -0.80 -14.57
N HIS A 8 8.34 -0.39 -13.59
CA HIS A 8 7.83 -1.24 -12.51
C HIS A 8 6.31 -1.42 -12.61
N TYR A 9 5.62 -0.36 -13.02
CA TYR A 9 4.18 -0.31 -13.18
C TYR A 9 3.84 0.25 -14.57
N PRO A 10 2.98 -0.41 -15.35
CA PRO A 10 2.51 0.15 -16.61
C PRO A 10 1.79 1.49 -16.37
N ILE A 11 2.16 2.52 -17.14
CA ILE A 11 1.45 3.80 -17.14
C ILE A 11 0.30 3.71 -18.13
N LEU A 12 -0.94 3.76 -17.63
CA LEU A 12 -2.13 3.39 -18.40
C LEU A 12 -2.41 4.36 -19.56
N TYR A 13 -2.33 5.67 -19.30
CA TYR A 13 -2.57 6.70 -20.31
C TYR A 13 -1.40 7.66 -20.41
N LYS A 14 -1.08 8.06 -21.65
CA LYS A 14 -0.06 9.06 -21.98
C LYS A 14 -0.59 9.95 -23.09
N GLY A 15 -0.22 11.23 -23.07
CA GLY A 15 -0.50 12.15 -24.18
C GLY A 15 0.25 11.77 -25.45
N THR A 16 -0.03 12.48 -26.54
CA THR A 16 0.53 12.22 -27.89
C THR A 16 2.06 12.17 -27.92
N ASN A 17 2.74 12.94 -27.06
CA ASN A 17 4.20 12.97 -26.96
C ASN A 17 4.77 12.07 -25.84
N GLY A 18 3.95 11.20 -25.25
CA GLY A 18 4.39 10.25 -24.21
C GLY A 18 4.45 10.82 -22.79
N PHE A 19 3.98 12.05 -22.57
CA PHE A 19 3.94 12.71 -21.25
C PHE A 19 2.54 12.66 -20.63
N CYS A 20 2.48 12.68 -19.30
CA CYS A 20 1.26 12.94 -18.53
C CYS A 20 1.15 14.44 -18.18
N ALA A 21 0.02 14.84 -17.61
CA ALA A 21 -0.19 16.20 -17.10
C ALA A 21 0.27 16.29 -15.62
N HIS A 22 -0.59 16.79 -14.73
CA HIS A 22 -0.32 16.92 -13.29
C HIS A 22 -0.46 15.58 -12.52
N GLU A 23 -1.18 14.61 -13.10
CA GLU A 23 -1.40 13.27 -12.54
C GLU A 23 -1.16 12.17 -13.58
N PHE A 24 -1.05 10.91 -13.11
CA PHE A 24 -0.93 9.73 -13.96
C PHE A 24 -1.50 8.48 -13.29
N ILE A 25 -1.91 7.49 -14.10
CA ILE A 25 -2.49 6.22 -13.62
C ILE A 25 -1.49 5.09 -13.82
N ILE A 26 -1.29 4.29 -12.77
CA ILE A 26 -0.60 3.01 -12.84
C ILE A 26 -1.61 1.87 -12.93
N ASP A 27 -1.37 0.95 -13.85
CA ASP A 27 -2.23 -0.20 -14.08
C ASP A 27 -1.78 -1.39 -13.21
N ILE A 28 -2.64 -1.83 -12.29
CA ILE A 28 -2.38 -2.94 -11.36
C ILE A 28 -3.05 -4.23 -11.85
N ARG A 29 -3.91 -4.19 -12.87
CA ARG A 29 -4.75 -5.33 -13.24
C ARG A 29 -3.95 -6.57 -13.65
N SER A 30 -2.96 -6.43 -14.53
CA SER A 30 -2.10 -7.56 -14.90
C SER A 30 -1.26 -8.05 -13.71
N ILE A 31 -0.84 -7.14 -12.82
CA ILE A 31 -0.11 -7.50 -11.61
C ILE A 31 -1.00 -8.35 -10.70
N LYS A 32 -2.27 -7.97 -10.54
CA LYS A 32 -3.27 -8.72 -9.79
C LYS A 32 -3.51 -10.09 -10.40
N ASP A 33 -3.65 -10.18 -11.72
CA ASP A 33 -3.86 -11.46 -12.41
C ASP A 33 -2.67 -12.41 -12.22
N GLU A 34 -1.44 -11.88 -12.20
CA GLU A 34 -0.20 -12.65 -12.03
C GLU A 34 0.10 -13.05 -10.58
N SER A 35 -0.22 -12.18 -9.61
CA SER A 35 0.24 -12.31 -8.23
C SER A 35 -0.86 -12.50 -7.19
N GLY A 36 -2.12 -12.26 -7.55
CA GLY A 36 -3.23 -12.16 -6.60
C GLY A 36 -3.25 -10.85 -5.80
N ILE A 37 -2.20 -10.02 -5.85
CA ILE A 37 -2.09 -8.78 -5.09
C ILE A 37 -2.93 -7.68 -5.73
N THR A 38 -3.77 -7.04 -4.92
CA THR A 38 -4.71 -5.99 -5.36
C THR A 38 -4.16 -4.58 -5.13
N GLU A 39 -4.84 -3.59 -5.72
CA GLU A 39 -4.61 -2.17 -5.44
C GLU A 39 -4.84 -1.83 -3.96
N GLU A 40 -5.75 -2.54 -3.28
CA GLU A 40 -6.00 -2.36 -1.85
C GLU A 40 -4.80 -2.85 -1.02
N ASP A 41 -4.19 -3.98 -1.38
CA ASP A 41 -2.99 -4.49 -0.70
C ASP A 41 -1.83 -3.50 -0.81
N ILE A 42 -1.61 -2.95 -2.00
CA ILE A 42 -0.59 -1.91 -2.23
C ILE A 42 -0.90 -0.67 -1.39
N ALA A 43 -2.16 -0.23 -1.36
CA ALA A 43 -2.59 0.92 -0.58
C ALA A 43 -2.39 0.74 0.92
N LYS A 44 -2.75 -0.44 1.47
CA LYS A 44 -2.51 -0.73 2.88
C LYS A 44 -1.02 -0.83 3.17
N ARG A 45 -0.24 -1.43 2.27
CA ARG A 45 1.21 -1.56 2.44
C ARG A 45 1.93 -0.22 2.43
N LEU A 46 1.49 0.75 1.63
CA LEU A 46 2.03 2.12 1.63
C LEU A 46 1.97 2.79 3.03
N ILE A 47 0.99 2.43 3.86
CA ILE A 47 0.89 2.95 5.24
C ILE A 47 2.12 2.53 6.07
N ASP A 48 2.62 1.32 5.88
CA ASP A 48 3.83 0.85 6.58
C ASP A 48 5.08 1.61 6.15
N TYR A 49 5.08 2.12 4.90
CA TYR A 49 6.09 3.02 4.33
C TYR A 49 5.85 4.50 4.66
N GLY A 50 4.84 4.82 5.48
CA GLY A 50 4.53 6.17 5.95
C GLY A 50 3.70 7.03 4.98
N PHE A 51 3.07 6.42 3.98
CA PHE A 51 2.29 7.14 2.98
C PHE A 51 0.80 6.84 3.08
N HIS A 52 -0.02 7.88 2.88
CA HIS A 52 -1.40 7.68 2.48
C HIS A 52 -1.43 7.16 1.03
N ALA A 53 -2.36 6.26 0.73
CA ALA A 53 -2.51 5.74 -0.61
C ALA A 53 -2.99 6.82 -1.60
N PRO A 54 -2.56 6.78 -2.86
CA PRO A 54 -3.18 7.58 -3.91
C PRO A 54 -4.64 7.16 -4.15
N THR A 55 -5.34 7.87 -5.04
CA THR A 55 -6.71 7.51 -5.45
C THR A 55 -6.74 6.09 -5.99
N MET A 56 -7.65 5.26 -5.46
CA MET A 56 -7.78 3.85 -5.81
C MET A 56 -9.01 3.59 -6.67
N SER A 57 -8.86 2.72 -7.66
CA SER A 57 -9.95 2.15 -8.48
C SER A 57 -10.87 3.17 -9.15
N TRP A 58 -10.37 4.38 -9.37
CA TRP A 58 -11.00 5.44 -10.13
C TRP A 58 -9.92 6.25 -10.88
N PRO A 59 -10.15 6.66 -12.15
CA PRO A 59 -11.37 6.44 -12.95
C PRO A 59 -11.48 5.04 -13.54
N VAL A 60 -10.46 4.19 -13.37
CA VAL A 60 -10.44 2.81 -13.88
C VAL A 60 -10.37 1.83 -12.71
N PRO A 61 -11.30 0.87 -12.57
CA PRO A 61 -11.24 -0.15 -11.51
C PRO A 61 -9.96 -0.99 -11.59
N GLY A 62 -9.37 -1.31 -10.44
CA GLY A 62 -8.12 -2.07 -10.36
C GLY A 62 -6.86 -1.26 -10.71
N THR A 63 -6.92 0.07 -10.58
CA THR A 63 -5.79 0.97 -10.88
C THR A 63 -5.56 1.96 -9.73
N MET A 64 -4.45 2.69 -9.77
CA MET A 64 -4.18 3.77 -8.82
C MET A 64 -3.77 5.05 -9.57
N MET A 65 -4.31 6.20 -9.16
CA MET A 65 -4.07 7.50 -9.79
C MET A 65 -3.29 8.43 -8.86
N ILE A 66 -2.10 8.87 -9.31
CA ILE A 66 -1.11 9.57 -8.50
C ILE A 66 -0.98 11.02 -8.98
N GLU A 67 -1.16 11.96 -8.05
CA GLU A 67 -0.95 13.41 -8.23
C GLU A 67 -0.07 13.93 -7.09
N PRO A 68 1.19 14.35 -7.33
CA PRO A 68 2.06 14.86 -6.27
C PRO A 68 1.81 16.33 -5.91
N THR A 69 1.16 17.10 -6.77
CA THR A 69 1.13 18.58 -6.72
C THR A 69 2.51 19.23 -6.83
N GLU A 70 2.53 20.55 -7.00
CA GLU A 70 3.74 21.37 -7.08
C GLU A 70 4.37 21.66 -5.71
N SER A 71 3.65 21.40 -4.62
CA SER A 71 4.09 21.74 -3.27
C SER A 71 5.05 20.69 -2.68
N GLU A 72 5.04 19.48 -3.22
CA GLU A 72 5.88 18.40 -2.72
C GLU A 72 7.31 18.48 -3.24
N SER A 73 8.25 18.32 -2.32
CA SER A 73 9.67 18.33 -2.65
C SER A 73 10.05 17.13 -3.53
N LYS A 74 11.14 17.27 -4.29
CA LYS A 74 11.70 16.15 -5.05
C LYS A 74 12.02 14.95 -4.16
N ASP A 75 12.52 15.19 -2.95
CA ASP A 75 12.87 14.12 -2.01
C ASP A 75 11.63 13.36 -1.51
N GLU A 76 10.49 14.02 -1.33
CA GLU A 76 9.22 13.36 -0.97
C GLU A 76 8.69 12.52 -2.13
N MET A 77 8.67 13.09 -3.34
CA MET A 77 8.32 12.34 -4.56
C MET A 77 9.24 11.13 -4.78
N ASP A 78 10.52 11.26 -4.44
CA ASP A 78 11.48 10.18 -4.57
C ASP A 78 11.24 9.07 -3.54
N ARG A 79 10.96 9.42 -2.28
CA ARG A 79 10.57 8.45 -1.23
C ARG A 79 9.32 7.67 -1.63
N PHE A 80 8.31 8.35 -2.15
CA PHE A 80 7.09 7.67 -2.63
C PHE A 80 7.41 6.71 -3.79
N CYS A 81 8.21 7.14 -4.76
CA CYS A 81 8.63 6.26 -5.85
C CYS A 81 9.42 5.05 -5.35
N ASP A 82 10.32 5.24 -4.38
CA ASP A 82 11.11 4.17 -3.80
C ASP A 82 10.26 3.18 -2.99
N ALA A 83 9.26 3.67 -2.26
CA ALA A 83 8.25 2.83 -1.61
C ALA A 83 7.51 1.95 -2.62
N MET A 84 7.01 2.54 -3.71
CA MET A 84 6.32 1.80 -4.77
C MET A 84 7.23 0.78 -5.45
N ILE A 85 8.48 1.11 -5.74
CA ILE A 85 9.45 0.17 -6.33
C ILE A 85 9.75 -0.99 -5.37
N SER A 86 9.89 -0.71 -4.07
CA SER A 86 10.07 -1.73 -3.04
C SER A 86 8.85 -2.65 -2.95
N ILE A 87 7.64 -2.08 -2.97
CA ILE A 87 6.39 -2.84 -3.01
C ILE A 87 6.32 -3.71 -4.28
N LYS A 88 6.74 -3.21 -5.45
CA LYS A 88 6.79 -4.04 -6.66
C LYS A 88 7.71 -5.24 -6.49
N LYS A 89 8.83 -5.09 -5.77
CA LYS A 89 9.72 -6.19 -5.43
C LYS A 89 9.06 -7.18 -4.47
N GLU A 90 8.35 -6.71 -3.44
CA GLU A 90 7.55 -7.58 -2.55
C GLU A 90 6.53 -8.41 -3.35
N ILE A 91 5.85 -7.79 -4.32
CA ILE A 91 4.92 -8.49 -5.24
C ILE A 91 5.66 -9.54 -6.07
N SER A 92 6.82 -9.20 -6.61
CA SER A 92 7.65 -10.16 -7.35
C SER A 92 8.15 -11.31 -6.46
N ASP A 93 8.42 -11.07 -5.18
CA ASP A 93 8.77 -12.11 -4.22
C ASP A 93 7.58 -13.06 -3.95
N VAL A 94 6.33 -12.57 -3.99
CA VAL A 94 5.12 -13.42 -3.96
C VAL A 94 5.03 -14.28 -5.22
N VAL A 95 5.13 -13.69 -6.42
CA VAL A 95 5.06 -14.42 -7.70
C VAL A 95 6.13 -15.50 -7.81
N ASN A 96 7.33 -15.23 -7.30
CA ASN A 96 8.45 -16.17 -7.31
C ASN A 96 8.40 -17.20 -6.17
N GLY A 97 7.35 -17.21 -5.34
CA GLY A 97 7.17 -18.15 -4.24
C GLY A 97 8.14 -17.95 -3.06
N LYS A 98 8.77 -16.77 -2.95
CA LYS A 98 9.61 -16.41 -1.82
C LYS A 98 8.78 -15.98 -0.61
N PHE A 99 7.64 -15.35 -0.85
CA PHE A 99 6.60 -15.15 0.15
C PHE A 99 5.39 -16.04 -0.17
N ASP A 100 4.74 -16.51 0.90
CA ASP A 100 3.46 -17.22 0.79
C ASP A 100 2.39 -16.27 0.22
N ASP A 101 1.45 -16.81 -0.56
CA ASP A 101 0.41 -16.02 -1.22
C ASP A 101 -0.61 -15.43 -0.23
N LYS A 102 -0.72 -16.01 0.97
CA LYS A 102 -1.67 -15.63 2.03
C LYS A 102 -1.01 -15.06 3.27
N ASP A 103 0.27 -15.35 3.50
CA ASP A 103 1.04 -14.79 4.61
C ASP A 103 2.28 -14.02 4.13
N ASN A 104 2.08 -12.75 3.81
CA ASN A 104 3.14 -11.86 3.35
C ASN A 104 2.87 -10.40 3.78
N PRO A 105 3.88 -9.51 3.68
CA PRO A 105 3.73 -8.14 4.13
C PRO A 105 2.60 -7.36 3.45
N LEU A 106 2.26 -7.68 2.19
CA LEU A 106 1.21 -6.98 1.42
C LEU A 106 -0.18 -7.34 1.92
N ILE A 107 -0.45 -8.64 2.10
CA ILE A 107 -1.75 -9.15 2.55
C ILE A 107 -2.03 -8.77 4.01
N ASN A 108 -0.99 -8.76 4.85
CA ASN A 108 -1.13 -8.49 6.27
C ASN A 108 -1.03 -7.01 6.64
N ALA A 109 -0.71 -6.13 5.68
CA ALA A 109 -0.70 -4.70 5.92
C ALA A 109 -2.12 -4.15 6.20
N PRO A 110 -2.23 -3.09 7.03
CA PRO A 110 -1.14 -2.37 7.69
C PRO A 110 -0.74 -2.98 9.05
N HIS A 111 0.50 -2.76 9.47
CA HIS A 111 1.06 -3.35 10.69
C HIS A 111 1.02 -2.35 11.86
N THR A 112 0.13 -2.59 12.83
CA THR A 112 0.01 -1.75 14.04
C THR A 112 1.18 -1.95 14.99
N ALA A 113 1.41 -0.97 15.88
CA ALA A 113 2.42 -1.10 16.94
C ALA A 113 2.20 -2.37 17.77
N MET A 114 0.95 -2.62 18.19
CA MET A 114 0.57 -3.79 18.99
C MET A 114 0.92 -5.12 18.32
N VAL A 115 0.68 -5.24 17.02
CA VAL A 115 1.03 -6.45 16.25
C VAL A 115 2.55 -6.66 16.21
N VAL A 116 3.31 -5.59 15.98
CA VAL A 116 4.77 -5.67 15.81
C VAL A 116 5.50 -5.84 17.15
N THR A 117 4.95 -5.32 18.26
CA THR A 117 5.52 -5.46 19.60
C THR A 117 5.01 -6.67 20.38
N SER A 118 4.04 -7.41 19.84
CA SER A 118 3.55 -8.66 20.44
C SER A 118 4.70 -9.64 20.72
N ASP A 119 4.62 -10.39 21.82
CA ASP A 119 5.58 -11.46 22.11
C ASP A 119 5.48 -12.59 21.07
N ASN A 120 4.25 -12.93 20.67
CA ASN A 120 3.98 -13.90 19.63
C ASN A 120 4.09 -13.26 18.24
N TRP A 121 4.83 -13.89 17.33
CA TRP A 121 4.97 -13.48 15.94
C TRP A 121 4.79 -14.70 15.03
N ASP A 122 3.63 -14.76 14.39
CA ASP A 122 3.13 -15.88 13.60
C ASP A 122 3.24 -15.65 12.09
N ARG A 123 4.19 -14.80 11.68
CA ARG A 123 4.37 -14.39 10.28
C ARG A 123 5.69 -14.89 9.71
N ASN A 124 5.69 -15.29 8.44
CA ASN A 124 6.86 -15.80 7.72
C ASN A 124 7.82 -14.71 7.20
N TYR A 125 7.77 -13.51 7.79
CA TYR A 125 8.65 -12.39 7.49
C TYR A 125 8.98 -11.63 8.78
N SER A 126 10.02 -10.80 8.79
CA SER A 126 10.46 -10.13 10.01
C SER A 126 9.57 -8.96 10.42
N ARG A 127 9.57 -8.65 11.73
CA ARG A 127 8.98 -7.43 12.30
C ARG A 127 9.60 -6.16 11.72
N GLU A 128 10.90 -6.19 11.41
CA GLU A 128 11.58 -5.07 10.77
C GLU A 128 11.04 -4.84 9.35
N LEU A 129 10.83 -5.90 8.56
CA LEU A 129 10.20 -5.77 7.24
C LEU A 129 8.76 -5.26 7.34
N ALA A 130 8.04 -5.67 8.39
CA ALA A 130 6.69 -5.21 8.64
C ALA A 130 6.63 -3.70 8.92
N ALA A 131 7.42 -3.22 9.90
CA ALA A 131 7.29 -1.86 10.44
C ALA A 131 8.30 -0.84 9.91
N TYR A 132 9.48 -1.26 9.46
CA TYR A 132 10.58 -0.40 9.03
C TYR A 132 11.11 -0.81 7.64
N PRO A 133 10.25 -0.91 6.61
CA PRO A 133 10.67 -1.40 5.29
C PRO A 133 11.56 -0.41 4.53
N ALA A 134 11.76 0.81 5.04
CA ALA A 134 12.59 1.84 4.43
C ALA A 134 13.34 2.68 5.47
N GLU A 135 14.51 3.20 5.10
CA GLU A 135 15.39 3.95 6.01
C GLU A 135 14.77 5.25 6.54
N TRP A 136 13.91 5.93 5.76
CA TRP A 136 13.25 7.14 6.23
C TRP A 136 12.26 6.87 7.37
N ILE A 137 11.67 5.66 7.42
CA ILE A 137 10.74 5.27 8.49
C ILE A 137 11.45 5.03 9.82
N LYS A 138 12.75 4.73 9.81
CA LYS A 138 13.57 4.65 11.03
C LYS A 138 13.76 6.02 11.70
N LYS A 139 13.68 7.11 10.93
CA LYS A 139 13.79 8.49 11.46
C LYS A 139 12.47 9.00 12.01
N HIS A 140 11.38 8.69 11.34
CA HIS A 140 10.04 9.10 11.74
C HIS A 140 9.02 8.02 11.35
N LYS A 141 8.45 7.35 12.37
CA LYS A 141 7.43 6.31 12.19
C LYS A 141 6.06 6.85 12.57
N TYR A 142 5.17 6.88 11.59
CA TYR A 142 3.73 6.95 11.84
C TYR A 142 3.19 5.53 12.02
N TRP A 143 2.40 5.30 13.08
CA TRP A 143 1.81 4.00 13.36
C TRP A 143 0.34 3.96 12.92
N PRO A 144 -0.07 2.97 12.11
CA PRO A 144 -1.49 2.72 11.91
C PRO A 144 -2.13 2.32 13.24
N SER A 145 -3.26 2.95 13.57
CA SER A 145 -3.96 2.74 14.85
C SER A 145 -4.74 1.42 14.90
N VAL A 146 -5.13 0.90 13.74
CA VAL A 146 -5.88 -0.35 13.59
C VAL A 146 -5.32 -1.17 12.43
N GLY A 147 -5.62 -2.47 12.42
CA GLY A 147 -5.32 -3.35 11.30
C GLY A 147 -6.21 -3.07 10.09
N ARG A 148 -6.20 -3.99 9.12
CA ARG A 148 -7.04 -3.87 7.92
C ARG A 148 -8.52 -3.93 8.30
N VAL A 149 -9.29 -2.96 7.83
CA VAL A 149 -10.74 -2.85 8.08
C VAL A 149 -11.51 -3.90 7.29
N ASP A 150 -12.48 -4.55 7.92
CA ASP A 150 -13.46 -5.41 7.24
C ASP A 150 -14.64 -4.58 6.75
N ASN A 151 -14.56 -4.17 5.48
CA ASN A 151 -15.58 -3.35 4.84
C ASN A 151 -16.94 -4.06 4.79
N ALA A 152 -16.96 -5.35 4.44
CA ALA A 152 -18.19 -6.09 4.22
C ALA A 152 -18.92 -6.43 5.52
N HIS A 153 -18.20 -6.51 6.64
CA HIS A 153 -18.81 -6.66 7.96
C HIS A 153 -19.58 -5.42 8.38
N GLY A 154 -19.01 -4.22 8.18
CA GLY A 154 -19.65 -2.95 8.54
C GLY A 154 -20.97 -2.73 7.80
N ASP A 155 -20.99 -3.01 6.49
CA ASP A 155 -22.21 -2.90 5.68
C ASP A 155 -23.31 -3.88 6.11
N ARG A 156 -22.91 -5.08 6.57
CA ARG A 156 -23.84 -6.11 7.05
C ARG A 156 -24.33 -5.88 8.48
N ASN A 157 -23.60 -5.12 9.28
CA ASN A 157 -23.88 -4.86 10.70
C ASN A 157 -23.84 -3.35 10.95
N LEU A 158 -24.78 -2.63 10.34
CA LEU A 158 -24.78 -1.17 10.31
C LEU A 158 -24.97 -0.58 11.72
N VAL A 159 -23.90 0.03 12.25
CA VAL A 159 -23.91 0.78 13.51
C VAL A 159 -23.39 2.19 13.22
N CYS A 160 -24.29 3.19 13.28
CA CYS A 160 -23.99 4.59 12.95
C CYS A 160 -24.07 5.53 14.17
N THR A 161 -24.10 4.97 15.38
CA THR A 161 -24.06 5.69 16.65
C THR A 161 -22.94 5.11 17.50
N CYS A 162 -22.49 5.85 18.52
CA CYS A 162 -21.51 5.31 19.47
C CYS A 162 -22.09 4.04 20.12
N PRO A 163 -21.44 2.87 19.99
CA PRO A 163 -21.81 1.71 20.78
C PRO A 163 -21.62 1.98 22.28
N PRO A 164 -22.29 1.20 23.14
CA PRO A 164 -22.05 1.23 24.58
C PRO A 164 -20.56 1.09 24.93
N ILE A 165 -20.10 1.78 25.99
CA ILE A 165 -18.68 1.77 26.39
C ILE A 165 -18.16 0.35 26.65
N ASN A 166 -19.01 -0.53 27.19
CA ASN A 166 -18.69 -1.94 27.46
C ASN A 166 -18.50 -2.81 26.21
N GLU A 167 -18.81 -2.32 25.00
CA GLU A 167 -18.49 -3.02 23.75
C GLU A 167 -17.07 -2.71 23.24
N TYR A 168 -16.36 -1.75 23.87
CA TYR A 168 -14.96 -1.43 23.56
C TYR A 168 -13.94 -2.12 24.48
N GLU A 169 -14.42 -2.87 25.48
CA GLU A 169 -13.61 -3.67 26.42
C GLU A 169 -13.44 -5.12 25.93
#